data_AF-A0A2N6FTL1-F1
#
_entry.id   AF-A0A2N6FTL1-F1
#
_cell.length_a   1.000
_cell.length_b   1.000
_cell.length_c   1.000
_cell.angle_alpha   90.00
_cell.angle_beta   90.00
_cell.angle_gamma   90.00
#
_symmetry.space_group_name_H-M   'P 1'
#
loop_
_entity.id
_entity.type
_entity.pdbx_description
1 polymer ?
#
loop_
_entity_poly.entity_id
_entity_poly.type
_entity_poly.pdbx_seq_one_letter_code
_entity_poly.pdbx_strand_id
1 'polypeptide(L)'
;MSKLPKLGFLYLDYVLRFFDHSNFKGWPNKIESVTYHWKNDKKRFIKEVKNKKIDILIGNIPATAYDTFVEISKELPNVRFVPSLETQFPNKSKENVTLFCNKYKLSAPYTKIYYDKKKGYDYLKNKAKYPQIIKRSYGPSNYGGYYVHKADNFKEAKALLDKEKYNPIYTQDAIDLKFSGDLRVMLIGHKPVCAFWRFSGEGEWITNTSQGGSMSYENVPMNALELAVEASKAAKAEYWACDIAIDAKNDKAYILECATAFAAFPYIRDWICQYLMWDFSNGKFKMPHVPLFSWEELGKIDSSLLRTMRHIGFSKYKPSCDGTWYINDKVDEFDMEKAELSDPSDVPESIEPKDLPIFKDLEKDAKHDNFKISKINLNSASLTDIMTLHAMEEDLALEIHEYLEDNIVTDSSDLLELESIDQQMLETWNNHLDDMRIDINEADENTLKKIKGIGAKLAKIILDFKNKNKYFKSLDELKEIDGIGKNKLAQLKSRLKIGE
;
A
#
# COMPACT_ATOMS: atom_id res chain seq x y z
N MET A 1 -25.20 17.29 14.66
CA MET A 1 -23.81 16.79 14.55
C MET A 1 -23.65 15.61 15.49
N SER A 2 -23.10 14.49 15.03
CA SER A 2 -22.82 13.34 15.87
C SER A 2 -21.81 13.71 16.97
N LYS A 3 -22.02 13.17 18.18
CA LYS A 3 -21.11 13.35 19.31
C LYS A 3 -19.83 12.57 19.04
N LEU A 4 -18.66 13.22 19.19
CA LEU A 4 -17.36 12.54 19.08
C LEU A 4 -17.19 11.51 20.21
N PRO A 5 -16.53 10.37 19.94
CA PRO A 5 -16.28 9.35 20.95
C PRO A 5 -15.35 9.86 22.06
N LYS A 6 -15.48 9.29 23.25
CA LYS A 6 -14.55 9.53 24.35
C LYS A 6 -13.33 8.63 24.21
N LEU A 7 -12.18 9.24 23.93
CA LEU A 7 -10.91 8.55 23.73
C LEU A 7 -10.19 8.29 25.06
N GLY A 8 -9.45 7.19 25.14
CA GLY A 8 -8.55 6.88 26.24
C GLY A 8 -7.25 6.26 25.75
N PHE A 9 -6.11 6.75 26.25
CA PHE A 9 -4.82 6.10 26.05
C PHE A 9 -4.64 4.91 26.97
N LEU A 10 -4.21 3.79 26.39
CA LEU A 10 -3.76 2.61 27.09
C LEU A 10 -2.26 2.69 27.35
N TYR A 11 -1.90 2.75 28.63
CA TYR A 11 -0.52 2.60 29.07
C TYR A 11 -0.35 1.33 29.88
N LEU A 12 0.89 0.83 29.92
CA LEU A 12 1.29 -0.28 30.75
C LEU A 12 2.56 0.12 31.50
N ASP A 13 2.70 -0.30 32.76
CA ASP A 13 3.92 -0.01 33.52
C ASP A 13 5.16 -0.54 32.80
N TYR A 14 6.25 0.22 32.83
CA TYR A 14 7.53 -0.16 32.21
C TYR A 14 7.49 -0.40 30.69
N VAL A 15 6.42 0.00 30.01
CA VAL A 15 6.30 -0.05 28.55
C VAL A 15 6.35 1.38 28.00
N LEU A 16 7.16 1.60 26.97
CA LEU A 16 7.25 2.90 26.31
C LEU A 16 5.91 3.30 25.70
N ARG A 17 5.53 4.57 25.90
CA ARG A 17 4.31 5.13 25.34
C ARG A 17 4.48 5.30 23.84
N PHE A 18 3.57 4.71 23.07
CA PHE A 18 3.59 4.86 21.62
C PHE A 18 2.96 6.19 21.17
N PHE A 19 1.84 6.56 21.80
CA PHE A 19 1.13 7.81 21.54
C PHE A 19 1.04 8.69 22.80
N ASP A 20 1.00 10.00 22.56
CA ASP A 20 0.77 11.03 23.56
C ASP A 20 -0.26 12.05 23.04
N HIS A 21 -0.74 12.94 23.93
CA HIS A 21 -1.70 13.99 23.61
C HIS A 21 -1.28 14.87 22.42
N SER A 22 0.03 15.13 22.31
CA SER A 22 0.60 15.91 21.21
C SER A 22 0.30 15.34 19.82
N ASN A 23 0.10 14.03 19.70
CA ASN A 23 -0.16 13.39 18.41
C ASN A 23 -1.60 13.61 17.92
N PHE A 24 -2.56 13.82 18.84
CA PHE A 24 -3.97 14.08 18.54
C PHE A 24 -4.26 15.58 18.40
N LYS A 25 -3.43 16.29 17.63
CA LYS A 25 -3.51 17.74 17.44
C LYS A 25 -4.86 18.13 16.80
N GLY A 26 -5.63 18.95 17.49
CA GLY A 26 -6.94 19.44 17.03
C GLY A 26 -8.13 18.62 17.54
N TRP A 27 -7.92 17.54 18.29
CA TRP A 27 -9.02 16.83 18.94
C TRP A 27 -9.61 17.69 20.08
N PRO A 28 -10.92 18.02 20.06
CA PRO A 28 -11.49 19.04 20.96
C PRO A 28 -11.76 18.53 22.38
N ASN A 29 -11.95 17.22 22.55
CA ASN A 29 -12.31 16.63 23.83
C ASN A 29 -11.07 16.20 24.60
N LYS A 30 -11.13 16.22 25.94
CA LYS A 30 -10.08 15.61 26.76
C LYS A 30 -9.97 14.11 26.45
N ILE A 31 -8.76 13.66 26.14
CA ILE A 31 -8.41 12.24 26.03
C ILE A 31 -8.06 11.75 27.44
N GLU A 32 -8.66 10.66 27.89
CA GLU A 32 -8.33 10.06 29.18
C GLU A 32 -7.05 9.22 29.07
N SER A 33 -6.44 8.88 30.19
CA SER A 33 -5.38 7.85 30.22
C SER A 33 -5.72 6.79 31.25
N VAL A 34 -5.47 5.53 30.93
CA VAL A 34 -5.62 4.39 31.83
C VAL A 34 -4.34 3.56 31.77
N THR A 35 -3.79 3.25 32.94
CA THR A 35 -2.55 2.45 33.03
C THR A 35 -2.90 1.07 33.54
N TYR A 36 -2.50 0.02 32.83
CA TYR A 36 -2.55 -1.36 33.31
C TYR A 36 -1.27 -1.67 34.10
N HIS A 37 -1.46 -2.03 35.36
CA HIS A 37 -0.39 -2.49 36.24
C HIS A 37 -0.23 -3.99 36.11
N TRP A 38 1.00 -4.49 35.99
CA TRP A 38 1.22 -5.92 35.79
C TRP A 38 0.68 -6.77 36.95
N LYS A 39 0.45 -8.07 36.70
CA LYS A 39 -0.13 -9.06 37.62
C LYS A 39 -1.66 -9.00 37.67
N ASN A 40 -2.26 -8.91 38.87
CA ASN A 40 -3.69 -9.17 39.10
C ASN A 40 -4.58 -7.92 38.98
N ASP A 41 -4.34 -7.10 37.97
CA ASP A 41 -4.91 -5.75 37.90
C ASP A 41 -6.12 -5.62 36.97
N LYS A 42 -6.48 -6.71 36.28
CA LYS A 42 -7.61 -6.80 35.35
C LYS A 42 -8.89 -6.13 35.87
N LYS A 43 -9.31 -6.47 37.10
CA LYS A 43 -10.58 -5.96 37.68
C LYS A 43 -10.56 -4.45 37.91
N ARG A 44 -9.45 -3.90 38.41
CA ARG A 44 -9.30 -2.46 38.64
C ARG A 44 -9.25 -1.72 37.30
N PHE A 45 -8.50 -2.24 36.33
CA PHE A 45 -8.41 -1.66 34.99
C PHE A 45 -9.80 -1.54 34.33
N ILE A 46 -10.57 -2.63 34.30
CA ILE A 46 -11.92 -2.64 33.71
C ILE A 46 -12.84 -1.65 34.41
N LYS A 47 -12.80 -1.58 35.75
CA LYS A 47 -13.58 -0.62 36.54
C LYS A 47 -13.20 0.82 36.19
N GLU A 48 -11.91 1.11 36.05
CA GLU A 48 -11.43 2.44 35.67
C GLU A 48 -11.92 2.84 34.28
N VAL A 49 -11.81 1.96 33.28
CA VAL A 49 -12.29 2.19 31.91
C VAL A 49 -13.79 2.49 31.89
N LYS A 50 -14.60 1.69 32.60
CA LYS A 50 -16.06 1.89 32.71
C LYS A 50 -16.40 3.21 33.40
N ASN A 51 -15.73 3.52 34.51
CA ASN A 51 -15.95 4.77 35.25
C ASN A 51 -15.63 6.01 34.41
N LYS A 52 -14.55 5.95 33.61
CA LYS A 52 -14.18 7.03 32.70
C LYS A 52 -15.06 7.11 31.46
N LYS A 53 -15.93 6.12 31.21
CA LYS A 53 -16.83 6.05 30.04
C LYS A 53 -16.07 6.17 28.72
N ILE A 54 -14.96 5.45 28.61
CA ILE A 54 -14.13 5.44 27.40
C ILE A 54 -14.82 4.60 26.33
N ASP A 55 -14.97 5.16 25.12
CA ASP A 55 -15.55 4.49 23.96
C ASP A 55 -14.45 3.83 23.11
N ILE A 56 -13.28 4.48 22.99
CA ILE A 56 -12.15 3.99 22.19
C ILE A 56 -10.87 4.02 23.02
N LEU A 57 -10.16 2.89 23.05
CA LEU A 57 -8.99 2.66 23.88
C LEU A 57 -7.76 2.41 22.99
N ILE A 58 -6.82 3.35 23.00
CA ILE A 58 -5.75 3.48 22.02
C ILE A 58 -4.41 3.12 22.66
N GLY A 59 -3.77 2.06 22.17
CA GLY A 59 -2.43 1.68 22.58
C GLY A 59 -2.09 0.24 22.24
N ASN A 60 -0.81 0.00 21.95
CA ASN A 60 -0.30 -1.32 21.66
C ASN A 60 -0.20 -2.17 22.93
N ILE A 61 -0.60 -3.43 22.81
CA ILE A 61 -0.57 -4.42 23.87
C ILE A 61 0.62 -5.35 23.63
N PRO A 62 1.56 -5.46 24.58
CA PRO A 62 2.69 -6.36 24.41
C PRO A 62 2.23 -7.82 24.40
N ALA A 63 2.99 -8.67 23.70
CA ALA A 63 2.70 -10.10 23.57
C ALA A 63 2.44 -10.81 24.92
N THR A 64 3.15 -10.42 25.97
CA THR A 64 3.00 -10.96 27.33
C THR A 64 1.67 -10.64 27.99
N ALA A 65 1.00 -9.56 27.58
CA ALA A 65 -0.30 -9.15 28.10
C ALA A 65 -1.47 -9.55 27.19
N TYR A 66 -1.19 -10.05 25.98
CA TYR A 66 -2.20 -10.29 24.94
C TYR A 66 -3.40 -11.09 25.44
N ASP A 67 -3.15 -12.26 26.05
CA ASP A 67 -4.23 -13.15 26.52
C ASP A 67 -5.06 -12.51 27.65
N THR A 68 -4.41 -11.72 28.52
CA THR A 68 -5.14 -10.95 29.54
C THR A 68 -6.03 -9.89 28.91
N PHE A 69 -5.58 -9.22 27.85
CA PHE A 69 -6.39 -8.23 27.15
C PHE A 69 -7.52 -8.85 26.31
N VAL A 70 -7.37 -10.09 25.84
CA VAL A 70 -8.48 -10.87 25.26
C VAL A 70 -9.59 -11.12 26.27
N GLU A 71 -9.25 -11.35 27.54
CA GLU A 71 -10.26 -11.44 28.60
C GLU A 71 -10.87 -10.07 28.96
N ILE A 72 -10.05 -9.03 29.03
CA ILE A 72 -10.49 -7.65 29.29
C ILE A 72 -11.47 -7.17 28.23
N SER A 73 -11.20 -7.43 26.95
CA SER A 73 -12.07 -6.98 25.85
C SER A 73 -13.44 -7.64 25.89
N LYS A 74 -13.54 -8.90 26.33
CA LYS A 74 -14.82 -9.58 26.55
C LYS A 74 -15.65 -8.92 27.66
N GLU A 75 -15.01 -8.36 28.68
CA GLU A 75 -15.67 -7.63 29.77
C GLU A 75 -15.99 -6.15 29.42
N LEU A 76 -15.49 -5.68 28.28
CA LEU A 76 -15.64 -4.34 27.72
C LEU A 76 -16.17 -4.38 26.26
N PRO A 77 -17.33 -5.02 25.99
CA PRO A 77 -17.79 -5.27 24.62
C PRO A 77 -18.10 -4.01 23.80
N ASN A 78 -18.39 -2.89 24.48
CA ASN A 78 -18.72 -1.62 23.84
C ASN A 78 -17.48 -0.71 23.65
N VAL A 79 -16.29 -1.16 24.04
CA VAL A 79 -15.05 -0.38 23.92
C VAL A 79 -14.26 -0.88 22.72
N ARG A 80 -13.99 0.01 21.76
CA ARG A 80 -13.13 -0.30 20.61
C ARG A 80 -11.67 -0.22 21.03
N PHE A 81 -10.92 -1.31 20.87
CA PHE A 81 -9.47 -1.32 21.05
C PHE A 81 -8.79 -0.94 19.73
N VAL A 82 -7.82 -0.03 19.78
CA VAL A 82 -7.05 0.42 18.61
C VAL A 82 -5.54 0.30 18.90
N PRO A 83 -4.82 -0.60 18.20
CA PRO A 83 -5.33 -1.54 17.20
C PRO A 83 -6.20 -2.62 17.85
N SER A 84 -7.06 -3.27 17.06
CA SER A 84 -7.88 -4.37 17.58
C SER A 84 -7.02 -5.54 18.08
N LEU A 85 -7.56 -6.39 18.94
CA LEU A 85 -6.85 -7.61 19.38
C LEU A 85 -6.65 -8.61 18.22
N GLU A 86 -7.57 -8.63 17.24
CA GLU A 86 -7.42 -9.43 16.02
C GLU A 86 -6.20 -8.94 15.23
N THR A 87 -6.09 -7.63 15.06
CA THR A 87 -4.95 -6.99 14.39
C THR A 87 -3.64 -7.29 15.11
N GLN A 88 -3.62 -7.28 16.44
CA GLN A 88 -2.40 -7.53 17.22
C GLN A 88 -2.03 -9.02 17.34
N PHE A 89 -2.85 -9.94 16.82
CA PHE A 89 -2.60 -11.39 16.92
C PHE A 89 -1.23 -11.82 16.37
N PRO A 90 -0.76 -11.38 15.18
CA PRO A 90 0.53 -11.79 14.64
C PRO A 90 1.71 -11.31 15.49
N ASN A 91 1.54 -10.21 16.24
CA ASN A 91 2.60 -9.64 17.07
C ASN A 91 2.92 -10.50 18.30
N LYS A 92 2.03 -11.43 18.66
CA LYS A 92 2.14 -12.25 19.87
C LYS A 92 3.36 -13.17 19.83
N SER A 93 3.63 -13.81 18.69
CA SER A 93 4.75 -14.74 18.53
C SER A 93 5.05 -15.00 17.05
N LYS A 94 6.21 -15.58 16.74
CA LYS A 94 6.54 -15.97 15.35
C LYS A 94 5.58 -17.04 14.82
N GLU A 95 5.10 -17.93 15.69
CA GLU A 95 4.06 -18.92 15.37
C GLU A 95 2.74 -18.24 14.99
N ASN A 96 2.35 -17.16 15.68
CA ASN A 96 1.15 -16.42 15.33
C ASN A 96 1.26 -15.75 13.95
N VAL A 97 2.45 -15.26 13.56
CA VAL A 97 2.70 -14.78 12.18
C VAL A 97 2.49 -15.90 11.16
N THR A 98 3.03 -17.09 11.40
CA THR A 98 2.85 -18.24 10.50
C THR A 98 1.38 -18.65 10.38
N LEU A 99 0.66 -18.73 11.51
CA LEU A 99 -0.76 -19.06 11.54
C LEU A 99 -1.60 -18.01 10.81
N PHE A 100 -1.27 -16.73 10.98
CA PHE A 100 -1.89 -15.62 10.27
C PHE A 100 -1.69 -15.75 8.75
N CYS A 101 -0.44 -15.95 8.30
CA CYS A 101 -0.14 -16.11 6.88
C CYS A 101 -0.84 -17.32 6.28
N ASN A 102 -0.86 -18.47 6.97
CA ASN A 102 -1.56 -19.67 6.51
C ASN A 102 -3.08 -19.46 6.40
N LYS A 103 -3.70 -18.81 7.39
CA LYS A 103 -5.14 -18.54 7.41
C LYS A 103 -5.58 -17.71 6.19
N TYR A 104 -4.79 -16.70 5.85
CA TYR A 104 -5.09 -15.75 4.78
C TYR A 104 -4.35 -16.03 3.47
N LYS A 105 -3.64 -17.18 3.38
CA LYS A 105 -2.86 -17.59 2.20
C LYS A 105 -1.81 -16.57 1.74
N LEU A 106 -1.24 -15.80 2.68
CA LEU A 106 -0.21 -14.82 2.41
C LEU A 106 1.12 -15.51 2.12
N SER A 107 1.90 -14.96 1.19
CA SER A 107 3.24 -15.47 0.87
C SER A 107 4.15 -15.35 2.09
N ALA A 108 4.60 -16.48 2.64
CA ALA A 108 5.54 -16.55 3.76
C ALA A 108 6.47 -17.75 3.57
N PRO A 109 7.68 -17.74 4.15
CA PRO A 109 8.62 -18.83 3.95
C PRO A 109 8.08 -20.11 4.58
N TYR A 110 8.31 -21.25 3.92
CA TYR A 110 7.76 -22.53 4.36
C TYR A 110 8.25 -22.85 5.78
N THR A 111 7.30 -23.07 6.70
CA THR A 111 7.57 -23.14 8.13
C THR A 111 6.96 -24.40 8.73
N LYS A 112 7.69 -25.02 9.66
CA LYS A 112 7.21 -26.12 10.49
C LYS A 112 7.44 -25.84 11.98
N ILE A 113 6.48 -26.29 12.77
CA ILE A 113 6.44 -26.06 14.21
C ILE A 113 6.18 -27.41 14.88
N TYR A 114 7.10 -27.82 15.76
CA TYR A 114 7.01 -29.11 16.46
C TYR A 114 7.17 -28.92 17.97
N TYR A 115 6.11 -29.23 18.72
CA TYR A 115 6.15 -29.32 20.19
C TYR A 115 6.76 -30.66 20.65
N ASP A 116 6.62 -31.71 19.86
CA ASP A 116 7.30 -32.98 20.05
C ASP A 116 8.71 -32.91 19.43
N LYS A 117 9.73 -32.85 20.28
CA LYS A 117 11.13 -32.76 19.85
C LYS A 117 11.56 -33.92 18.96
N LYS A 118 11.06 -35.14 19.20
CA LYS A 118 11.42 -36.31 18.39
C LYS A 118 10.93 -36.14 16.95
N LYS A 119 9.70 -35.67 16.77
CA LYS A 119 9.13 -35.36 15.45
C LYS A 119 9.87 -34.21 14.76
N GLY A 120 10.26 -33.19 15.53
CA GLY A 120 11.05 -32.07 15.01
C GLY A 120 12.42 -32.51 14.50
N TYR A 121 13.16 -33.31 15.27
CA TYR A 121 14.44 -33.86 14.82
C TYR A 121 14.28 -34.82 13.63
N ASP A 122 13.22 -35.63 13.61
CA ASP A 122 12.93 -36.52 12.47
C ASP A 122 12.70 -35.73 11.17
N TYR A 123 11.91 -34.65 11.24
CA TYR A 123 11.73 -33.74 10.12
C TYR A 123 13.05 -33.10 9.67
N LEU A 124 13.80 -32.53 10.61
CA LEU A 124 15.08 -31.87 10.31
C LEU A 124 16.12 -32.83 9.70
N LYS A 125 16.09 -34.11 10.07
CA LYS A 125 17.02 -35.12 9.56
C LYS A 125 16.61 -35.64 8.18
N ASN A 126 15.32 -35.90 7.99
CA ASN A 126 14.84 -36.73 6.87
C ASN A 126 14.04 -35.96 5.81
N LYS A 127 13.57 -34.74 6.10
CA LYS A 127 12.62 -34.00 5.23
C LYS A 127 12.96 -32.53 4.98
N ALA A 128 13.68 -31.88 5.89
CA ALA A 128 14.03 -30.46 5.75
C ALA A 128 14.97 -30.22 4.57
N LYS A 129 14.78 -29.09 3.88
CA LYS A 129 15.69 -28.61 2.83
C LYS A 129 16.61 -27.55 3.43
N TYR A 130 17.92 -27.76 3.38
CA TYR A 130 18.87 -26.81 3.96
C TYR A 130 19.29 -25.74 2.94
N PRO A 131 19.61 -24.51 3.40
CA PRO A 131 19.67 -24.09 4.80
C PRO A 131 18.30 -23.84 5.46
N GLN A 132 18.26 -24.00 6.79
CA GLN A 132 17.08 -23.76 7.61
C GLN A 132 17.32 -22.59 8.57
N ILE A 133 16.30 -21.79 8.80
CA ILE A 133 16.26 -20.74 9.82
C ILE A 133 15.48 -21.25 11.03
N ILE A 134 16.17 -21.35 12.17
CA ILE A 134 15.61 -21.78 13.44
C ILE A 134 15.40 -20.54 14.32
N LYS A 135 14.17 -20.35 14.79
CA LYS A 135 13.77 -19.17 15.56
C LYS A 135 13.21 -19.57 16.92
N ARG A 136 13.38 -18.73 17.93
CA ARG A 136 12.60 -18.86 19.17
C ARG A 136 11.19 -18.31 18.95
N SER A 137 10.17 -19.17 19.07
CA SER A 137 8.76 -18.80 18.85
C SER A 137 8.25 -17.74 19.85
N TYR A 138 8.44 -17.98 21.15
CA TYR A 138 7.96 -17.11 22.23
C TYR A 138 9.09 -16.40 22.98
N GLY A 139 8.93 -15.10 23.21
CA GLY A 139 9.80 -14.29 24.06
C GLY A 139 10.07 -12.90 23.48
N PRO A 140 10.97 -12.11 24.12
CA PRO A 140 11.37 -10.78 23.64
C PRO A 140 12.16 -10.78 22.31
N SER A 141 12.11 -11.88 21.54
CA SER A 141 12.76 -12.04 20.23
C SER A 141 12.26 -11.08 19.15
N ASN A 142 11.24 -10.27 19.45
CA ASN A 142 10.80 -9.16 18.59
C ASN A 142 11.80 -7.99 18.55
N TYR A 143 12.87 -8.01 19.37
CA TYR A 143 13.93 -7.00 19.34
C TYR A 143 15.32 -7.65 19.17
N GLY A 144 15.98 -7.36 18.05
CA GLY A 144 17.43 -7.52 17.90
C GLY A 144 17.97 -8.85 17.37
N GLY A 145 17.15 -9.77 16.87
CA GLY A 145 17.62 -10.93 16.08
C GLY A 145 18.43 -12.00 16.83
N TYR A 146 18.75 -11.80 18.11
CA TYR A 146 19.54 -12.70 18.97
C TYR A 146 19.06 -14.17 19.06
N TYR A 147 17.81 -14.44 18.67
CA TYR A 147 17.20 -15.77 18.74
C TYR A 147 16.80 -16.34 17.37
N VAL A 148 17.45 -15.85 16.32
CA VAL A 148 17.28 -16.29 14.94
C VAL A 148 18.62 -16.87 14.51
N HIS A 149 18.62 -18.11 14.04
CA HIS A 149 19.84 -18.88 13.75
C HIS A 149 19.72 -19.53 12.38
N LYS A 150 20.76 -19.44 11.55
CA LYS A 150 20.87 -20.21 10.32
C LYS A 150 21.60 -21.53 10.62
N ALA A 151 21.08 -22.63 10.12
CA ALA A 151 21.76 -23.94 10.13
C ALA A 151 21.84 -24.46 8.70
N ASP A 152 23.04 -24.82 8.26
CA ASP A 152 23.28 -25.29 6.89
C ASP A 152 23.11 -26.82 6.76
N ASN A 153 22.98 -27.54 7.88
CA ASN A 153 22.72 -28.98 7.90
C ASN A 153 22.10 -29.46 9.23
N PHE A 154 21.69 -30.74 9.27
CA PHE A 154 21.07 -31.35 10.45
C PHE A 154 21.99 -31.37 11.68
N LYS A 155 23.30 -31.54 11.50
CA LYS A 155 24.25 -31.61 12.61
C LYS A 155 24.29 -30.28 13.36
N GLU A 156 24.34 -29.17 12.62
CA GLU A 156 24.28 -27.82 13.17
C GLU A 156 22.92 -27.53 13.82
N ALA A 157 21.82 -27.82 13.11
CA ALA A 157 20.47 -27.62 13.64
C ALA A 157 20.24 -28.37 14.96
N LYS A 158 20.69 -29.64 15.03
CA LYS A 158 20.60 -30.45 16.24
C LYS A 158 21.45 -29.89 17.37
N ALA A 159 22.71 -29.54 17.09
CA ALA A 159 23.60 -28.96 18.09
C ALA A 159 23.03 -27.66 18.69
N LEU A 160 22.48 -26.79 17.83
CA LEU A 160 21.81 -25.56 18.25
C LEU A 160 20.60 -25.85 19.15
N LEU A 161 19.68 -26.72 18.71
CA LEU A 161 18.46 -27.03 19.45
C LEU A 161 18.73 -27.73 20.79
N ASP A 162 19.78 -28.56 20.86
CA ASP A 162 20.21 -29.20 22.10
C ASP A 162 20.80 -28.19 23.09
N LYS A 163 21.54 -27.18 22.59
CA LYS A 163 22.13 -26.10 23.38
C LYS A 163 21.07 -25.11 23.88
N GLU A 164 20.30 -24.53 22.96
CA GLU A 164 19.36 -23.43 23.25
C GLU A 164 18.02 -23.93 23.81
N LYS A 165 17.72 -25.23 23.64
CA LYS A 165 16.54 -25.91 24.20
C LYS A 165 15.21 -25.26 23.82
N TYR A 166 15.12 -24.66 22.63
CA TYR A 166 13.88 -24.04 22.16
C TYR A 166 12.70 -25.02 22.14
N ASN A 167 11.54 -24.51 22.56
CA ASN A 167 10.26 -25.21 22.51
C ASN A 167 9.14 -24.20 22.20
N PRO A 168 8.33 -24.41 21.16
CA PRO A 168 8.46 -25.48 20.14
C PRO A 168 9.74 -25.34 19.29
N ILE A 169 10.10 -26.42 18.58
CA ILE A 169 11.08 -26.34 17.48
C ILE A 169 10.37 -25.62 16.32
N TYR A 170 10.69 -24.35 16.14
CA TYR A 170 10.25 -23.54 15.00
C TYR A 170 11.38 -23.49 13.97
N THR A 171 11.13 -24.04 12.79
CA THR A 171 12.08 -24.10 11.67
C THR A 171 11.43 -23.63 10.39
N GLN A 172 12.19 -22.94 9.56
CA GLN A 172 11.71 -22.26 8.37
C GLN A 172 12.74 -22.40 7.24
N ASP A 173 12.28 -22.58 6.00
CA ASP A 173 13.16 -22.59 4.84
C ASP A 173 13.88 -21.23 4.73
N ALA A 174 15.21 -21.25 4.56
CA ALA A 174 15.97 -20.03 4.35
C ALA A 174 15.68 -19.46 2.96
N ILE A 175 15.41 -18.16 2.90
CA ILE A 175 15.28 -17.41 1.65
C ILE A 175 16.65 -16.83 1.31
N ASP A 176 17.00 -16.91 0.03
CA ASP A 176 18.16 -16.22 -0.52
C ASP A 176 17.81 -14.74 -0.68
N LEU A 177 18.16 -13.91 0.31
CA LEU A 177 17.73 -12.52 0.37
C LEU A 177 18.38 -11.70 -0.75
N LYS A 178 17.55 -11.07 -1.60
CA LYS A 178 17.99 -10.08 -2.56
C LYS A 178 18.73 -8.96 -1.83
N PHE A 179 19.93 -8.63 -2.31
CA PHE A 179 20.84 -7.66 -1.70
C PHE A 179 21.26 -7.96 -0.25
N SER A 180 21.05 -9.19 0.23
CA SER A 180 21.26 -9.56 1.65
C SER A 180 20.52 -8.65 2.64
N GLY A 181 19.41 -8.05 2.19
CA GLY A 181 18.61 -7.12 2.98
C GLY A 181 17.19 -7.61 3.18
N ASP A 182 16.53 -7.03 4.17
CA ASP A 182 15.09 -7.19 4.38
C ASP A 182 14.39 -5.84 4.23
N LEU A 183 13.15 -5.86 3.75
CA LEU A 183 12.37 -4.66 3.48
C LEU A 183 11.39 -4.40 4.64
N ARG A 184 11.48 -3.22 5.25
CA ARG A 184 10.46 -2.72 6.19
C ARG A 184 9.42 -1.94 5.39
N VAL A 185 8.14 -2.29 5.53
CA VAL A 185 7.02 -1.52 4.97
C VAL A 185 6.08 -1.11 6.10
N MET A 186 5.77 0.17 6.23
CA MET A 186 4.83 0.72 7.19
C MET A 186 3.59 1.23 6.46
N LEU A 187 2.41 0.92 6.99
CA LEU A 187 1.12 1.26 6.40
C LEU A 187 0.22 1.98 7.40
N ILE A 188 -0.61 2.90 6.89
CA ILE A 188 -1.67 3.60 7.62
C ILE A 188 -2.94 3.47 6.79
N GLY A 189 -4.03 2.97 7.36
CA GLY A 189 -5.26 2.72 6.62
C GLY A 189 -5.07 1.80 5.40
N HIS A 190 -4.21 0.79 5.54
CA HIS A 190 -3.78 -0.12 4.46
C HIS A 190 -2.95 0.51 3.34
N LYS A 191 -2.67 1.82 3.37
CA LYS A 191 -1.80 2.48 2.40
C LYS A 191 -0.35 2.47 2.88
N PRO A 192 0.63 2.03 2.06
CA PRO A 192 2.05 2.19 2.37
C PRO A 192 2.43 3.66 2.51
N VAL A 193 3.05 4.02 3.62
CA VAL A 193 3.49 5.41 3.91
C VAL A 193 4.99 5.55 4.08
N CYS A 194 5.70 4.43 4.26
CA CYS A 194 7.14 4.40 4.36
C CYS A 194 7.62 2.99 4.06
N ALA A 195 8.60 2.85 3.17
CA ALA A 195 9.27 1.59 2.93
C ALA A 195 10.78 1.80 2.78
N PHE A 196 11.58 0.88 3.30
CA PHE A 196 13.02 0.93 3.14
C PHE A 196 13.66 -0.44 3.31
N TRP A 197 14.73 -0.65 2.55
CA TRP A 197 15.65 -1.75 2.73
C TRP A 197 16.47 -1.55 4.00
N ARG A 198 16.70 -2.65 4.71
CA ARG A 198 17.66 -2.76 5.80
C ARG A 198 18.69 -3.78 5.41
N PHE A 199 19.94 -3.37 5.29
CA PHE A 199 21.05 -4.27 4.97
C PHE A 199 21.75 -4.70 6.25
N SER A 200 22.24 -5.94 6.26
CA SER A 200 23.18 -6.40 7.28
C SER A 200 24.60 -5.88 6.98
N GLY A 201 25.44 -5.73 8.00
CA GLY A 201 26.86 -5.38 7.80
C GLY A 201 27.62 -6.49 7.07
N GLU A 202 28.80 -6.19 6.51
CA GLU A 202 29.64 -7.20 5.83
C GLU A 202 29.87 -8.44 6.72
N GLY A 203 29.42 -9.60 6.27
CA GLY A 203 29.57 -10.88 6.99
C GLY A 203 28.46 -11.22 7.99
N GLU A 204 27.51 -10.31 8.22
CA GLU A 204 26.32 -10.58 9.04
C GLU A 204 25.11 -10.87 8.15
N TRP A 205 24.22 -11.77 8.58
CA TRP A 205 22.99 -12.12 7.85
C TRP A 205 21.72 -11.54 8.50
N ILE A 206 21.87 -10.89 9.66
CA ILE A 206 20.79 -10.30 10.44
C ILE A 206 20.74 -8.81 10.13
N THR A 207 19.59 -8.34 9.68
CA THR A 207 19.39 -7.01 9.06
C THR A 207 18.79 -5.99 10.03
N ASN A 208 18.86 -6.22 11.34
CA ASN A 208 18.26 -5.30 12.32
C ASN A 208 19.05 -4.00 12.41
N THR A 209 18.36 -2.87 12.15
CA THR A 209 18.92 -1.50 12.21
C THR A 209 19.51 -1.12 13.58
N SER A 210 19.15 -1.83 14.65
CA SER A 210 19.74 -1.65 15.98
C SER A 210 21.19 -2.15 16.10
N GLN A 211 21.73 -2.82 15.08
CA GLN A 211 23.08 -3.40 15.07
C GLN A 211 24.00 -2.81 13.98
N GLY A 212 23.68 -1.64 13.42
CA GLY A 212 24.58 -0.93 12.50
C GLY A 212 24.34 -1.18 11.00
N GLY A 213 23.18 -1.77 10.65
CA GLY A 213 22.75 -1.91 9.25
C GLY A 213 22.46 -0.57 8.56
N SER A 214 22.79 -0.46 7.28
CA SER A 214 22.45 0.69 6.44
C SER A 214 20.99 0.62 5.96
N MET A 215 20.40 1.78 5.69
CA MET A 215 19.04 1.91 5.16
C MET A 215 19.08 2.46 3.74
N SER A 216 18.26 1.91 2.84
CA SER A 216 18.02 2.50 1.52
C SER A 216 16.52 2.60 1.24
N TYR A 217 16.11 3.74 0.68
CA TYR A 217 14.73 4.03 0.32
C TYR A 217 14.42 3.71 -1.15
N GLU A 218 15.45 3.48 -1.96
CA GLU A 218 15.34 3.33 -3.40
C GLU A 218 14.94 1.92 -3.82
N ASN A 219 14.30 1.81 -4.99
CA ASN A 219 14.00 0.55 -5.66
C ASN A 219 13.22 -0.44 -4.79
N VAL A 220 12.24 0.07 -4.04
CA VAL A 220 11.31 -0.78 -3.29
C VAL A 220 10.36 -1.48 -4.28
N PRO A 221 10.35 -2.82 -4.34
CA PRO A 221 9.58 -3.53 -5.34
C PRO A 221 8.08 -3.51 -5.00
N MET A 222 7.24 -3.30 -6.02
CA MET A 222 5.79 -3.16 -5.86
C MET A 222 5.14 -4.41 -5.26
N ASN A 223 5.58 -5.60 -5.66
CA ASN A 223 5.04 -6.85 -5.14
C ASN A 223 5.22 -7.02 -3.62
N ALA A 224 6.21 -6.35 -3.01
CA ALA A 224 6.35 -6.29 -1.56
C ALA A 224 5.34 -5.33 -0.93
N LEU A 225 5.07 -4.20 -1.58
CA LEU A 225 4.05 -3.25 -1.15
C LEU A 225 2.66 -3.90 -1.21
N GLU A 226 2.33 -4.56 -2.32
CA GLU A 226 1.08 -5.32 -2.49
C GLU A 226 0.90 -6.38 -1.41
N LEU A 227 1.92 -7.21 -1.16
CA LEU A 227 1.89 -8.21 -0.09
C LEU A 227 1.69 -7.58 1.30
N ALA A 228 2.26 -6.40 1.55
CA ALA A 228 2.07 -5.67 2.79
C ALA A 228 0.63 -5.12 2.92
N VAL A 229 0.05 -4.65 1.82
CA VAL A 229 -1.36 -4.20 1.75
C VAL A 229 -2.30 -5.36 2.00
N GLU A 230 -2.10 -6.51 1.34
CA GLU A 230 -2.87 -7.75 1.57
C GLU A 230 -2.82 -8.17 3.04
N ALA A 231 -1.63 -8.17 3.64
CA ALA A 231 -1.44 -8.50 5.05
C ALA A 231 -2.16 -7.50 5.97
N SER A 232 -2.07 -6.20 5.68
CA SER A 232 -2.72 -5.16 6.46
C SER A 232 -4.25 -5.27 6.41
N LYS A 233 -4.83 -5.51 5.22
CA LYS A 233 -6.26 -5.73 5.02
C LYS A 233 -6.73 -7.01 5.74
N ALA A 234 -5.98 -8.10 5.62
CA ALA A 234 -6.27 -9.36 6.31
C ALA A 234 -6.25 -9.23 7.84
N ALA A 235 -5.39 -8.37 8.38
CA ALA A 235 -5.33 -8.04 9.80
C ALA A 235 -6.35 -6.96 10.24
N LYS A 236 -7.05 -6.33 9.29
CA LYS A 236 -7.93 -5.16 9.50
C LYS A 236 -7.22 -4.05 10.30
N ALA A 237 -5.96 -3.81 9.97
CA ALA A 237 -5.10 -2.92 10.73
C ALA A 237 -5.35 -1.44 10.41
N GLU A 238 -5.54 -0.61 11.44
CA GLU A 238 -5.53 0.85 11.27
C GLU A 238 -4.13 1.37 10.93
N TYR A 239 -3.10 0.74 11.49
CA TYR A 239 -1.70 0.98 11.16
C TYR A 239 -0.91 -0.32 11.34
N TRP A 240 0.07 -0.52 10.47
CA TRP A 240 0.72 -1.81 10.28
C TRP A 240 2.17 -1.65 9.89
N ALA A 241 3.00 -2.63 10.21
CA ALA A 241 4.32 -2.78 9.63
C ALA A 241 4.59 -4.25 9.30
N CYS A 242 5.20 -4.48 8.15
CA CYS A 242 5.69 -5.78 7.72
C CYS A 242 7.20 -5.73 7.52
N ASP A 243 7.84 -6.84 7.84
CA ASP A 243 9.21 -7.13 7.43
C ASP A 243 9.12 -8.18 6.32
N ILE A 244 9.66 -7.89 5.14
CA ILE A 244 9.48 -8.65 3.92
C ILE A 244 10.84 -9.06 3.36
N ALA A 245 10.96 -10.33 2.97
CA ALA A 245 12.07 -10.82 2.17
C ALA A 245 11.70 -10.84 0.69
N ILE A 246 12.68 -10.51 -0.16
CA ILE A 246 12.61 -10.76 -1.60
C ILE A 246 13.61 -11.87 -1.92
N ASP A 247 13.14 -12.92 -2.58
CA ASP A 247 14.00 -14.01 -3.06
C ASP A 247 14.82 -13.55 -4.27
N ALA A 248 16.15 -13.64 -4.16
CA ALA A 248 17.09 -13.22 -5.20
C ALA A 248 16.94 -14.01 -6.52
N LYS A 249 16.32 -15.19 -6.50
CA LYS A 249 16.23 -16.08 -7.68
C LYS A 249 15.01 -15.82 -8.56
N ASN A 250 13.91 -15.35 -7.96
CA ASN A 250 12.61 -15.25 -8.63
C ASN A 250 11.85 -13.97 -8.27
N ASP A 251 12.47 -13.06 -7.52
CA ASP A 251 11.91 -11.79 -7.07
C ASP A 251 10.62 -11.90 -6.24
N LYS A 252 10.28 -13.09 -5.74
CA LYS A 252 9.07 -13.30 -4.96
C LYS A 252 9.18 -12.71 -3.56
N ALA A 253 8.14 -11.99 -3.15
CA ALA A 253 8.03 -11.41 -1.81
C ALA A 253 7.49 -12.43 -0.79
N TYR A 254 8.02 -12.37 0.44
CA TYR A 254 7.63 -13.22 1.55
C TYR A 254 7.57 -12.44 2.87
N ILE A 255 6.47 -12.57 3.60
CA ILE A 255 6.32 -11.99 4.95
C ILE A 255 7.23 -12.73 5.92
N LEU A 256 8.16 -12.00 6.54
CA LEU A 256 8.98 -12.48 7.63
C LEU A 256 8.31 -12.22 8.98
N GLU A 257 7.84 -10.98 9.19
CA GLU A 257 7.26 -10.51 10.44
C GLU A 257 6.17 -9.47 10.21
N CYS A 258 5.27 -9.35 11.18
CA CYS A 258 4.22 -8.34 11.23
C CYS A 258 4.24 -7.65 12.60
N ALA A 259 3.98 -6.34 12.61
CA ALA A 259 3.99 -5.53 13.82
C ALA A 259 2.95 -4.40 13.77
N THR A 260 2.26 -4.16 14.88
CA THR A 260 1.56 -2.87 15.14
C THR A 260 2.37 -1.98 16.07
N ALA A 261 3.42 -2.52 16.70
CA ALA A 261 4.34 -1.76 17.53
C ALA A 261 5.72 -1.76 16.84
N PHE A 262 6.03 -0.67 16.16
CA PHE A 262 7.28 -0.52 15.42
C PHE A 262 7.94 0.82 15.74
N ALA A 263 9.27 0.87 15.66
CA ALA A 263 10.00 2.13 15.80
C ALA A 263 9.63 3.05 14.64
N ALA A 264 9.00 4.17 14.95
CA ALA A 264 8.50 5.12 13.97
C ALA A 264 9.04 6.52 14.26
N PHE A 265 9.42 7.22 13.19
CA PHE A 265 9.72 8.64 13.28
C PHE A 265 8.51 9.41 13.84
N PRO A 266 8.74 10.54 14.53
CA PRO A 266 7.64 11.25 15.18
C PRO A 266 6.54 11.70 14.21
N TYR A 267 6.88 12.08 12.97
CA TYR A 267 5.89 12.44 11.95
C TYR A 267 5.00 11.26 11.51
N ILE A 268 5.51 10.02 11.47
CA ILE A 268 4.70 8.83 11.16
C ILE A 268 3.64 8.63 12.24
N ARG A 269 4.00 8.83 13.52
CA ARG A 269 3.03 8.79 14.63
C ARG A 269 1.96 9.88 14.49
N ASP A 270 2.34 11.06 14.03
CA ASP A 270 1.37 12.13 13.76
C ASP A 270 0.43 11.76 12.62
N TRP A 271 0.91 11.16 11.53
CA TRP A 271 0.05 10.68 10.44
C TRP A 271 -0.90 9.57 10.89
N ILE A 272 -0.42 8.62 11.70
CA ILE A 272 -1.29 7.59 12.29
C ILE A 272 -2.41 8.26 13.08
N CYS A 273 -2.08 9.22 13.95
CA CYS A 273 -3.10 9.90 14.75
C CYS A 273 -4.05 10.78 13.92
N GLN A 274 -3.59 11.40 12.84
CA GLN A 274 -4.47 12.10 11.89
C GLN A 274 -5.47 11.13 11.24
N TYR A 275 -5.00 9.97 10.78
CA TYR A 275 -5.86 8.92 10.24
C TYR A 275 -6.87 8.42 11.28
N LEU A 276 -6.42 8.14 12.51
CA LEU A 276 -7.31 7.72 13.59
C LEU A 276 -8.35 8.79 13.94
N MET A 277 -7.98 10.07 13.92
CA MET A 277 -8.95 11.16 14.13
C MET A 277 -9.99 11.22 13.01
N TRP A 278 -9.60 11.03 11.75
CA TRP A 278 -10.52 10.90 10.62
C TRP A 278 -11.48 9.71 10.83
N ASP A 279 -10.96 8.53 11.13
CA ASP A 279 -11.73 7.30 11.39
C ASP A 279 -12.72 7.47 12.57
N PHE A 280 -12.23 7.89 13.74
CA PHE A 280 -13.07 8.02 14.95
C PHE A 280 -14.15 9.10 14.84
N SER A 281 -14.00 10.02 13.90
CA SER A 281 -14.94 11.11 13.69
C SER A 281 -15.85 10.92 12.48
N ASN A 282 -15.73 9.78 11.77
CA ASN A 282 -16.40 9.51 10.52
C ASN A 282 -16.18 10.63 9.49
N GLY A 283 -14.92 11.03 9.29
CA GLY A 283 -14.53 12.00 8.26
C GLY A 283 -14.59 13.48 8.66
N LYS A 284 -14.86 13.81 9.93
CA LYS A 284 -14.87 15.22 10.38
C LYS A 284 -13.47 15.85 10.35
N PHE A 285 -12.45 15.07 10.66
CA PHE A 285 -11.04 15.46 10.49
C PHE A 285 -10.55 15.05 9.11
N LYS A 286 -9.60 15.80 8.55
CA LYS A 286 -9.00 15.45 7.25
C LYS A 286 -8.15 14.18 7.39
N MET A 287 -8.30 13.29 6.41
CA MET A 287 -7.40 12.14 6.25
C MET A 287 -5.99 12.64 5.90
N PRO A 288 -4.91 12.05 6.44
CA PRO A 288 -3.55 12.42 6.06
C PRO A 288 -3.32 12.07 4.58
N HIS A 289 -2.72 13.00 3.83
CA HIS A 289 -2.26 12.76 2.47
C HIS A 289 -0.77 12.44 2.50
N VAL A 290 -0.42 11.20 2.14
CA VAL A 290 0.95 10.72 2.01
C VAL A 290 1.06 10.05 0.63
N PRO A 291 1.76 10.66 -0.34
CA PRO A 291 1.99 10.06 -1.66
C PRO A 291 2.83 8.79 -1.55
N LEU A 292 2.56 7.82 -2.43
CA LEU A 292 3.45 6.67 -2.60
C LEU A 292 4.87 7.12 -2.96
N PHE A 293 5.88 6.39 -2.52
CA PHE A 293 7.31 6.71 -2.69
C PHE A 293 7.79 8.02 -2.05
N SER A 294 6.94 8.74 -1.32
CA SER A 294 7.36 9.94 -0.58
C SER A 294 8.51 9.70 0.41
N TRP A 295 8.74 8.45 0.82
CA TRP A 295 9.90 8.05 1.63
C TRP A 295 11.24 8.21 0.91
N GLU A 296 11.29 8.20 -0.42
CA GLU A 296 12.51 8.48 -1.19
C GLU A 296 12.95 9.93 -0.99
N GLU A 297 12.00 10.88 -1.05
CA GLU A 297 12.27 12.29 -0.79
C GLU A 297 12.58 12.57 0.68
N LEU A 298 11.82 11.96 1.60
CA LEU A 298 12.11 12.07 3.02
C LEU A 298 13.46 11.44 3.39
N GLY A 299 13.86 10.39 2.68
CA GLY A 299 15.13 9.71 2.86
C GLY A 299 16.36 10.57 2.53
N LYS A 300 16.19 11.61 1.70
CA LYS A 300 17.24 12.59 1.39
C LYS A 300 17.49 13.59 2.52
N ILE A 301 16.55 13.70 3.47
CA ILE A 301 16.66 14.61 4.62
C ILE A 301 17.58 13.99 5.67
N ASP A 302 18.40 14.83 6.30
CA ASP A 302 19.27 14.40 7.40
C ASP A 302 18.50 13.68 8.52
N SER A 303 19.02 12.53 8.94
CA SER A 303 18.34 11.67 9.91
C SER A 303 18.16 12.31 11.29
N SER A 304 19.03 13.24 11.70
CA SER A 304 18.88 13.97 12.96
C SER A 304 17.67 14.90 12.91
N LEU A 305 17.42 15.51 11.74
CA LEU A 305 16.25 16.34 11.52
C LEU A 305 14.97 15.49 11.47
N LEU A 306 14.95 14.40 10.71
CA LEU A 306 13.79 13.48 10.63
C LEU A 306 13.34 12.95 12.00
N ARG A 307 14.27 12.76 12.94
CA ARG A 307 13.99 12.35 14.33
C ARG A 307 13.28 13.41 15.16
N THR A 308 13.21 14.65 14.69
CA THR A 308 12.56 15.77 15.39
C THR A 308 11.36 16.34 14.62
N MET A 309 11.25 16.05 13.32
CA MET A 309 10.14 16.51 12.48
C MET A 309 8.78 15.97 12.97
N ARG A 310 7.81 16.89 13.09
CA ARG A 310 6.44 16.65 13.53
C ARG A 310 5.48 17.34 12.59
N HIS A 311 4.28 16.79 12.45
CA HIS A 311 3.15 17.40 11.73
C HIS A 311 3.47 17.88 10.31
N ILE A 312 4.34 17.14 9.60
CA ILE A 312 4.58 17.38 8.18
C ILE A 312 3.41 16.84 7.37
N GLY A 313 3.17 17.40 6.20
CA GLY A 313 2.13 16.93 5.30
C GLY A 313 2.54 17.22 3.87
N PHE A 314 1.97 16.45 2.95
CA PHE A 314 2.10 16.69 1.52
C PHE A 314 0.87 17.45 1.06
N SER A 315 1.09 18.59 0.42
CA SER A 315 0.02 19.25 -0.33
C SER A 315 -0.32 18.42 -1.56
N LYS A 316 -1.59 18.38 -1.95
CA LYS A 316 -1.95 17.94 -3.30
C LYS A 316 -1.15 18.76 -4.31
N TYR A 317 -0.63 18.10 -5.33
CA TYR A 317 0.02 18.80 -6.44
C TYR A 317 -0.98 19.80 -7.01
N LYS A 318 -0.64 21.08 -6.91
CA LYS A 318 -1.30 22.12 -7.69
C LYS A 318 -0.27 22.56 -8.70
N PRO A 319 -0.50 22.35 -10.01
CA PRO A 319 0.42 22.85 -11.02
C PRO A 319 0.61 24.34 -10.76
N SER A 320 1.87 24.73 -10.63
CA SER A 320 2.20 26.13 -10.42
C SER A 320 1.95 26.86 -11.73
N CYS A 321 1.19 27.95 -11.68
CA CYS A 321 0.92 28.78 -12.85
C CYS A 321 2.04 29.79 -13.11
N ASP A 322 3.12 29.76 -12.33
CA ASP A 322 4.33 30.60 -12.48
C ASP A 322 5.11 30.35 -13.79
N GLY A 323 4.70 29.35 -14.57
CA GLY A 323 5.10 29.14 -15.96
C GLY A 323 4.64 30.24 -16.95
N THR A 324 3.81 31.20 -16.54
CA THR A 324 3.29 32.26 -17.43
C THR A 324 4.39 33.08 -18.12
N TRP A 325 5.60 33.07 -17.57
CA TRP A 325 6.73 33.86 -18.07
C TRP A 325 7.80 33.05 -18.82
N TYR A 326 7.59 31.77 -19.12
CA TYR A 326 8.67 30.94 -19.70
C TYR A 326 8.45 30.56 -21.16
N ILE A 327 7.26 30.77 -21.72
CA ILE A 327 6.95 30.39 -23.10
C ILE A 327 6.06 31.47 -23.71
N ASN A 328 6.54 32.13 -24.77
CA ASN A 328 5.69 32.98 -25.61
C ASN A 328 4.86 32.07 -26.51
N ASP A 329 3.66 31.68 -26.07
CA ASP A 329 2.70 31.07 -26.97
C ASP A 329 2.02 32.17 -27.80
N LYS A 330 2.32 32.24 -29.09
CA LYS A 330 1.86 33.35 -29.97
C LYS A 330 0.34 33.36 -30.22
N VAL A 331 -0.37 32.37 -29.68
CA VAL A 331 -1.79 32.12 -29.94
C VAL A 331 -2.61 32.07 -28.65
N ASP A 332 -2.10 32.60 -27.54
CA ASP A 332 -2.88 32.61 -26.30
C ASP A 332 -4.10 33.54 -26.47
N GLU A 333 -5.28 32.93 -26.68
CA GLU A 333 -6.57 33.58 -26.86
C GLU A 333 -7.22 33.96 -25.51
N PHE A 334 -6.54 33.72 -24.38
CA PHE A 334 -7.04 34.07 -23.06
C PHE A 334 -6.84 35.56 -22.75
N ASP A 335 -7.79 36.38 -23.22
CA ASP A 335 -7.90 37.79 -22.83
C ASP A 335 -8.74 37.89 -21.54
N MET A 336 -8.09 38.13 -20.39
CA MET A 336 -8.81 38.47 -19.16
C MET A 336 -9.15 39.96 -19.16
N GLU A 337 -10.42 40.31 -18.97
CA GLU A 337 -10.84 41.69 -18.76
C GLU A 337 -10.06 42.31 -17.60
N LYS A 338 -9.27 43.35 -17.90
CA LYS A 338 -8.55 44.12 -16.88
C LYS A 338 -9.58 44.79 -15.96
N ALA A 339 -9.50 44.50 -14.66
CA ALA A 339 -10.17 45.30 -13.65
C ALA A 339 -9.70 46.77 -13.72
N GLU A 340 -10.46 47.69 -13.12
CA GLU A 340 -10.18 49.14 -13.13
C GLU A 340 -8.68 49.44 -12.99
N LEU A 341 -8.15 50.20 -13.95
CA LEU A 341 -6.73 50.49 -14.06
C LEU A 341 -6.25 51.25 -12.82
N SER A 342 -5.33 50.65 -12.07
CA SER A 342 -4.56 51.32 -11.03
C SER A 342 -3.86 52.56 -11.59
N ASP A 343 -3.68 53.60 -10.77
CA ASP A 343 -2.88 54.77 -11.15
C ASP A 343 -1.48 54.28 -11.59
N PRO A 344 -0.93 54.69 -12.75
CA PRO A 344 0.34 54.21 -13.26
C PRO A 344 1.52 54.35 -12.28
N SER A 345 1.42 55.22 -11.27
CA SER A 345 2.40 55.36 -10.19
C SER A 345 2.42 54.20 -9.19
N ASP A 346 1.33 53.44 -9.08
CA ASP A 346 1.17 52.34 -8.13
C ASP A 346 1.66 51.00 -8.68
N VAL A 347 1.96 50.95 -9.98
CA VAL A 347 2.45 49.76 -10.68
C VAL A 347 3.98 49.84 -10.78
N PRO A 348 4.74 49.01 -10.04
CA PRO A 348 6.19 48.95 -10.21
C PRO A 348 6.56 48.53 -11.65
N GLU A 349 7.72 48.96 -12.12
CA GLU A 349 8.22 48.58 -13.45
C GLU A 349 8.21 47.05 -13.63
N SER A 350 7.67 46.59 -14.76
CA SER A 350 7.63 45.16 -15.08
C SER A 350 9.04 44.58 -15.13
N ILE A 351 9.24 43.49 -14.39
CA ILE A 351 10.47 42.68 -14.40
C ILE A 351 10.47 41.63 -15.53
N GLU A 352 9.49 41.68 -16.42
CA GLU A 352 9.35 40.76 -17.55
C GLU A 352 10.58 40.82 -18.48
N PRO A 353 11.21 39.67 -18.77
CA PRO A 353 12.24 39.61 -19.80
C PRO A 353 11.64 39.96 -21.17
N LYS A 354 12.20 40.95 -21.86
CA LYS A 354 11.70 41.42 -23.17
C LYS A 354 11.69 40.35 -24.26
N ASP A 355 12.58 39.37 -24.15
CA ASP A 355 12.77 38.29 -25.11
C ASP A 355 12.70 36.94 -24.38
N LEU A 356 11.52 36.32 -24.38
CA LEU A 356 11.33 34.95 -23.92
C LEU A 356 11.59 33.96 -25.06
N PRO A 357 12.21 32.80 -24.79
CA PRO A 357 12.41 31.78 -25.80
C PRO A 357 11.06 31.27 -26.33
N ILE A 358 10.95 31.12 -27.65
CA ILE A 358 9.76 30.56 -28.30
C ILE A 358 9.80 29.05 -28.14
N PHE A 359 8.66 28.42 -27.78
CA PHE A 359 8.55 26.96 -27.59
C PHE A 359 9.22 26.15 -28.72
N LYS A 360 8.97 26.55 -29.97
CA LYS A 360 9.51 25.91 -31.19
C LYS A 360 11.03 26.00 -31.34
N ASP A 361 11.68 26.99 -30.73
CA ASP A 361 13.13 27.11 -30.80
C ASP A 361 13.82 26.29 -29.71
N LEU A 362 13.17 26.09 -28.56
CA LEU A 362 13.63 25.16 -27.51
C LEU A 362 13.51 23.68 -27.92
N GLU A 363 12.50 23.31 -28.72
CA GLU A 363 12.37 21.95 -29.27
C GLU A 363 13.51 21.56 -30.21
N LYS A 364 14.13 22.52 -30.92
CA LYS A 364 15.21 22.22 -31.89
C LYS A 364 16.53 21.78 -31.25
N ASP A 365 16.81 22.29 -30.04
CA ASP A 365 18.05 22.00 -29.30
C ASP A 365 17.89 20.83 -28.31
N ALA A 366 16.67 20.33 -28.14
CA ALA A 366 16.44 19.10 -27.40
C ALA A 366 17.06 17.93 -28.18
N LYS A 367 18.14 17.35 -27.64
CA LYS A 367 18.61 16.03 -28.07
C LYS A 367 17.46 15.05 -27.84
N HIS A 368 16.72 14.75 -28.90
CA HIS A 368 15.81 13.63 -28.91
C HIS A 368 16.64 12.35 -28.78
N ASP A 369 16.83 11.90 -27.55
CA ASP A 369 16.97 10.47 -27.32
C ASP A 369 15.73 9.83 -27.97
N ASN A 370 15.95 8.89 -28.89
CA ASN A 370 14.90 8.08 -29.51
C ASN A 370 14.25 7.17 -28.46
N PHE A 371 13.62 7.76 -27.44
CA PHE A 371 12.85 7.05 -26.45
C PHE A 371 11.53 6.65 -27.13
N LYS A 372 11.46 5.39 -27.57
CA LYS A 372 10.20 4.78 -28.00
C LYS A 372 9.28 4.76 -26.77
N ILE A 373 8.35 5.71 -26.69
CA ILE A 373 7.28 5.67 -25.68
C ILE A 373 6.46 4.40 -25.96
N SER A 374 6.54 3.42 -25.06
CA SER A 374 5.67 2.24 -25.09
C SER A 374 4.26 2.70 -24.76
N LYS A 375 3.34 2.55 -25.70
CA LYS A 375 1.93 2.83 -25.46
C LYS A 375 1.36 1.83 -24.45
N ILE A 376 0.43 2.29 -23.62
CA ILE A 376 -0.11 1.55 -22.49
C ILE A 376 -1.49 1.02 -22.83
N ASN A 377 -1.70 -0.29 -22.69
CA ASN A 377 -3.03 -0.89 -22.74
C ASN A 377 -3.58 -1.01 -21.32
N LEU A 378 -4.59 -0.19 -20.97
CA LEU A 378 -5.14 -0.13 -19.61
C LEU A 378 -5.67 -1.47 -19.10
N ASN A 379 -6.20 -2.34 -19.96
CA ASN A 379 -6.77 -3.63 -19.54
C ASN A 379 -5.71 -4.66 -19.10
N SER A 380 -4.46 -4.46 -19.48
CA SER A 380 -3.33 -5.33 -19.11
C SER A 380 -2.24 -4.58 -18.33
N ALA A 381 -2.40 -3.27 -18.18
CA ALA A 381 -1.46 -2.39 -17.50
C ALA A 381 -1.43 -2.71 -16.01
N SER A 382 -0.21 -2.73 -15.46
CA SER A 382 -0.04 -2.70 -14.02
C SER A 382 -0.44 -1.32 -13.47
N LEU A 383 -0.72 -1.24 -12.17
CA LEU A 383 -0.94 0.05 -11.50
C LEU A 383 0.25 1.00 -11.75
N THR A 384 1.48 0.48 -11.82
CA THR A 384 2.67 1.27 -12.15
C THR A 384 2.61 1.86 -13.55
N ASP A 385 2.15 1.11 -14.55
CA ASP A 385 2.01 1.62 -15.91
C ASP A 385 0.97 2.75 -15.94
N ILE A 386 -0.17 2.56 -15.27
CA ILE A 386 -1.21 3.59 -15.16
C ILE A 386 -0.66 4.86 -14.47
N MET A 387 0.14 4.71 -13.41
CA MET A 387 0.78 5.81 -12.70
C MET A 387 1.79 6.60 -13.55
N THR A 388 2.28 6.05 -14.67
CA THR A 388 3.14 6.80 -15.59
C THR A 388 2.38 7.80 -16.46
N LEU A 389 1.04 7.71 -16.50
CA LEU A 389 0.22 8.66 -17.25
C LEU A 389 0.37 10.08 -16.68
N HIS A 390 0.39 11.06 -17.58
CA HIS A 390 0.58 12.45 -17.22
C HIS A 390 -0.47 12.94 -16.22
N ALA A 391 -0.02 13.60 -15.16
CA ALA A 391 -0.86 14.14 -14.08
C ALA A 391 -1.76 13.09 -13.37
N MET A 392 -1.39 11.81 -13.43
CA MET A 392 -2.12 10.75 -12.74
C MET A 392 -1.97 10.89 -11.21
N GLU A 393 -3.09 11.09 -10.51
CA GLU A 393 -3.13 10.97 -9.04
C GLU A 393 -3.25 9.49 -8.63
N GLU A 394 -2.67 9.12 -7.49
CA GLU A 394 -2.70 7.75 -6.99
C GLU A 394 -4.13 7.24 -6.70
N ASP A 395 -4.97 8.09 -6.12
CA ASP A 395 -6.37 7.76 -5.84
C ASP A 395 -7.13 7.47 -7.15
N LEU A 396 -6.80 8.21 -8.22
CA LEU A 396 -7.36 8.02 -9.55
C LEU A 396 -6.83 6.75 -10.24
N ALA A 397 -5.54 6.45 -10.09
CA ALA A 397 -4.96 5.22 -10.62
C ALA A 397 -5.59 3.98 -9.98
N LEU A 398 -5.84 4.02 -8.67
CA LEU A 398 -6.57 2.98 -7.95
C LEU A 398 -8.02 2.87 -8.40
N GLU A 399 -8.70 4.00 -8.59
CA GLU A 399 -10.08 4.05 -9.11
C GLU A 399 -10.18 3.41 -10.51
N ILE A 400 -9.24 3.74 -11.41
CA ILE A 400 -9.14 3.12 -12.73
C ILE A 400 -8.87 1.61 -12.62
N HIS A 401 -7.95 1.21 -11.73
CA HIS A 401 -7.63 -0.21 -11.54
C HIS A 401 -8.83 -1.01 -10.99
N GLU A 402 -9.57 -0.46 -10.02
CA GLU A 402 -10.80 -1.08 -9.49
C GLU A 402 -11.90 -1.16 -10.56
N TYR A 403 -12.05 -0.11 -11.37
CA TYR A 403 -12.98 -0.10 -12.50
C TYR A 403 -12.67 -1.21 -13.53
N LEU A 404 -11.40 -1.49 -13.78
CA LEU A 404 -10.92 -2.53 -14.70
C LEU A 404 -11.13 -3.97 -14.19
N GLU A 405 -11.38 -4.17 -12.89
CA GLU A 405 -11.69 -5.51 -12.37
C GLU A 405 -13.03 -6.03 -12.94
N ASP A 406 -14.01 -5.14 -13.10
CA ASP A 406 -15.36 -5.47 -13.56
C ASP A 406 -15.65 -5.03 -15.00
N ASN A 407 -14.87 -4.10 -15.57
CA ASN A 407 -15.10 -3.52 -16.89
C ASN A 407 -13.89 -3.67 -17.81
N ILE A 408 -14.12 -3.68 -19.12
CA ILE A 408 -13.05 -3.62 -20.13
C ILE A 408 -13.16 -2.27 -20.83
N VAL A 409 -12.08 -1.49 -20.73
CA VAL A 409 -11.92 -0.21 -21.42
C VAL A 409 -11.55 -0.53 -22.87
N THR A 410 -12.42 -0.16 -23.81
CA THR A 410 -12.16 -0.36 -25.25
C THR A 410 -11.82 0.94 -25.97
N ASP A 411 -12.21 2.06 -25.37
CA ASP A 411 -11.93 3.42 -25.80
C ASP A 411 -11.69 4.27 -24.54
N SER A 412 -10.81 5.27 -24.61
CA SER A 412 -10.48 6.09 -23.44
C SER A 412 -11.70 6.83 -22.89
N SER A 413 -12.71 7.13 -23.71
CA SER A 413 -13.98 7.73 -23.26
C SER A 413 -14.80 6.82 -22.33
N ASP A 414 -14.46 5.52 -22.23
CA ASP A 414 -15.09 4.62 -21.26
C ASP A 414 -14.78 5.04 -19.82
N LEU A 415 -13.64 5.69 -19.59
CA LEU A 415 -13.22 6.20 -18.29
C LEU A 415 -14.02 7.43 -17.81
N LEU A 416 -14.80 8.08 -18.69
CA LEU A 416 -15.71 9.17 -18.29
C LEU A 416 -16.87 8.70 -17.39
N GLU A 417 -16.98 7.40 -17.12
CA GLU A 417 -17.87 6.88 -16.08
C GLU A 417 -17.35 7.15 -14.66
N LEU A 418 -16.04 7.44 -14.52
CA LEU A 418 -15.43 7.83 -13.26
C LEU A 418 -15.59 9.34 -13.06
N GLU A 419 -16.22 9.75 -11.96
CA GLU A 419 -16.49 11.17 -11.65
C GLU A 419 -15.21 12.01 -11.56
N SER A 420 -14.08 11.36 -11.24
CA SER A 420 -12.76 11.96 -11.12
C SER A 420 -12.07 12.26 -12.46
N ILE A 421 -12.63 11.80 -13.60
CA ILE A 421 -12.02 11.92 -14.93
C ILE A 421 -12.85 12.84 -15.81
N ASP A 422 -12.21 13.86 -16.38
CA ASP A 422 -12.81 14.74 -17.37
C ASP A 422 -12.22 14.53 -18.78
N GLN A 423 -12.86 15.13 -19.77
CA GLN A 423 -12.47 14.99 -21.17
C GLN A 423 -11.08 15.57 -21.47
N GLN A 424 -10.71 16.66 -20.79
CA GLN A 424 -9.43 17.33 -21.01
C GLN A 424 -8.27 16.45 -20.53
N MET A 425 -8.46 15.77 -19.39
CA MET A 425 -7.52 14.79 -18.87
C MET A 425 -7.31 13.62 -19.84
N LEU A 426 -8.39 13.06 -20.40
CA LEU A 426 -8.30 11.97 -21.37
C LEU A 426 -7.56 12.35 -22.65
N GLU A 427 -7.74 13.59 -23.13
CA GLU A 427 -7.02 14.09 -24.30
C GLU A 427 -5.49 14.05 -24.10
N THR A 428 -5.01 14.32 -22.88
CA THR A 428 -3.57 14.21 -22.56
C THR A 428 -3.06 12.76 -22.59
N TRP A 429 -3.93 11.79 -22.28
CA TRP A 429 -3.57 10.37 -22.23
C TRP A 429 -3.67 9.67 -23.57
N ASN A 430 -4.55 10.10 -24.48
CA ASN A 430 -4.82 9.42 -25.76
C ASN A 430 -3.56 9.11 -26.58
N ASN A 431 -2.55 9.99 -26.56
CA ASN A 431 -1.30 9.77 -27.28
C ASN A 431 -0.40 8.69 -26.66
N HIS A 432 -0.62 8.36 -25.38
CA HIS A 432 0.13 7.39 -24.59
C HIS A 432 -0.60 6.05 -24.44
N LEU A 433 -1.88 5.98 -24.82
CA LEU A 433 -2.67 4.75 -24.77
C LEU A 433 -2.52 3.92 -26.05
N ASP A 434 -2.51 2.61 -25.89
CA ASP A 434 -2.48 1.64 -26.98
C ASP A 434 -3.89 1.35 -27.52
N ASP A 435 -4.00 0.59 -28.61
CA ASP A 435 -5.29 0.13 -29.13
C ASP A 435 -5.92 -0.91 -28.20
N MET A 436 -6.85 -0.44 -27.35
CA MET A 436 -7.57 -1.25 -26.36
C MET A 436 -8.79 -1.99 -26.92
N ARG A 437 -9.07 -1.89 -28.23
CA ARG A 437 -10.18 -2.64 -28.84
C ARG A 437 -9.96 -4.14 -28.73
N ILE A 438 -11.03 -4.87 -28.43
CA ILE A 438 -10.98 -6.32 -28.21
C ILE A 438 -11.19 -7.08 -29.53
N ASP A 439 -10.40 -8.12 -29.77
CA ASP A 439 -10.64 -9.04 -30.89
C ASP A 439 -11.92 -9.86 -30.63
N ILE A 440 -12.92 -9.66 -31.49
CA ILE A 440 -14.21 -10.37 -31.42
C ILE A 440 -14.06 -11.89 -31.55
N ASN A 441 -13.04 -12.37 -32.25
CA ASN A 441 -12.82 -13.80 -32.46
C ASN A 441 -12.22 -14.48 -31.23
N GLU A 442 -11.39 -13.77 -30.48
CA GLU A 442 -10.75 -14.27 -29.24
C GLU A 442 -11.62 -14.07 -28.00
N ALA A 443 -12.55 -13.11 -28.03
CA ALA A 443 -13.42 -12.81 -26.89
C ALA A 443 -14.36 -13.98 -26.52
N ASP A 444 -14.46 -14.24 -25.21
CA ASP A 444 -15.42 -15.16 -24.60
C ASP A 444 -16.66 -14.40 -24.06
N GLU A 445 -17.62 -15.12 -23.48
CA GLU A 445 -18.89 -14.53 -23.04
C GLU A 445 -18.68 -13.51 -21.90
N ASN A 446 -17.72 -13.77 -21.02
CA ASN A 446 -17.42 -12.89 -19.89
C ASN A 446 -16.73 -11.62 -20.36
N THR A 447 -15.74 -11.74 -21.25
CA THR A 447 -15.04 -10.62 -21.87
C THR A 447 -16.03 -9.71 -22.59
N LEU A 448 -16.92 -10.28 -23.41
CA LEU A 448 -17.94 -9.49 -24.12
C LEU A 448 -18.89 -8.76 -23.17
N LYS A 449 -19.28 -9.36 -22.03
CA LYS A 449 -20.17 -8.73 -21.05
C LYS A 449 -19.55 -7.52 -20.34
N LYS A 450 -18.23 -7.48 -20.22
CA LYS A 450 -17.50 -6.38 -19.57
C LYS A 450 -17.28 -5.17 -20.49
N ILE A 451 -17.55 -5.31 -21.79
CA ILE A 451 -17.43 -4.21 -22.75
C ILE A 451 -18.67 -3.32 -22.67
N LYS A 452 -18.45 -2.01 -22.48
CA LYS A 452 -19.53 -1.02 -22.43
C LYS A 452 -20.42 -1.12 -23.67
N GLY A 453 -21.71 -1.30 -23.43
CA GLY A 453 -22.73 -1.44 -24.46
C GLY A 453 -23.00 -2.88 -24.94
N ILE A 454 -22.33 -3.91 -24.42
CA ILE A 454 -22.63 -5.32 -24.72
C ILE A 454 -23.21 -6.01 -23.48
N GLY A 455 -24.53 -6.17 -23.45
CA GLY A 455 -25.20 -6.91 -22.37
C GLY A 455 -25.20 -8.44 -22.59
N ALA A 456 -25.58 -9.20 -21.56
CA ALA A 456 -25.59 -10.67 -21.58
C ALA A 456 -26.33 -11.29 -22.78
N LYS A 457 -27.49 -10.71 -23.16
CA LYS A 457 -28.25 -11.18 -24.33
C LYS A 457 -27.46 -10.98 -25.63
N LEU A 458 -26.81 -9.83 -25.79
CA LEU A 458 -26.07 -9.50 -27.00
C LEU A 458 -24.77 -10.31 -27.09
N ALA A 459 -24.05 -10.47 -25.97
CA ALA A 459 -22.85 -11.31 -25.88
C ALA A 459 -23.13 -12.75 -26.34
N LYS A 460 -24.26 -13.33 -25.89
CA LYS A 460 -24.67 -14.67 -26.30
C LYS A 460 -24.96 -14.76 -27.80
N ILE A 461 -25.69 -13.78 -28.35
CA ILE A 461 -26.02 -13.78 -29.79
C ILE A 461 -24.75 -13.63 -30.65
N ILE A 462 -23.79 -12.79 -30.23
CA ILE A 462 -22.50 -12.63 -30.90
C ILE A 462 -21.73 -13.96 -30.91
N LEU A 463 -21.70 -14.69 -29.79
CA LEU A 463 -21.05 -16.00 -29.72
C LEU A 463 -21.77 -17.08 -30.52
N ASP A 464 -23.10 -17.11 -30.50
CA ASP A 464 -23.89 -18.06 -31.29
C ASP A 464 -23.65 -17.84 -32.79
N PHE A 465 -23.57 -16.58 -33.22
CA PHE A 465 -23.19 -16.22 -34.60
C PHE A 465 -21.74 -16.65 -34.91
N LYS A 466 -20.78 -16.37 -34.02
CA LYS A 466 -19.39 -16.81 -34.16
C LYS A 466 -19.28 -18.33 -34.33
N ASN A 467 -19.96 -19.08 -33.47
CA ASN A 467 -19.92 -20.55 -33.47
C ASN A 467 -20.53 -21.13 -34.76
N LYS A 468 -21.61 -20.52 -35.27
CA LYS A 468 -22.24 -20.92 -36.52
C LYS A 468 -21.36 -20.64 -37.74
N ASN A 469 -20.67 -19.50 -37.76
CA ASN A 469 -19.84 -19.05 -38.89
C ASN A 469 -18.34 -19.35 -38.72
N LYS A 470 -17.97 -20.05 -37.64
CA LYS A 470 -16.61 -20.32 -37.12
C LYS A 470 -15.83 -19.08 -36.64
N TYR A 471 -15.83 -18.00 -37.40
CA TYR A 471 -15.16 -16.74 -37.07
C TYR A 471 -15.80 -15.58 -37.81
N PHE A 472 -15.60 -14.35 -37.32
CA PHE A 472 -15.94 -13.11 -38.01
C PHE A 472 -14.83 -12.75 -39.00
N LYS A 473 -15.19 -12.50 -40.26
CA LYS A 473 -14.27 -12.01 -41.32
C LYS A 473 -14.22 -10.49 -41.38
N SER A 474 -15.32 -9.85 -41.01
CA SER A 474 -15.45 -8.40 -40.98
C SER A 474 -16.40 -8.00 -39.86
N LEU A 475 -16.14 -6.85 -39.23
CA LEU A 475 -17.07 -6.26 -38.27
C LEU A 475 -18.42 -5.88 -38.90
N ASP A 476 -18.52 -5.81 -40.23
CA ASP A 476 -19.81 -5.61 -40.92
C ASP A 476 -20.76 -6.81 -40.80
N GLU A 477 -20.25 -8.02 -40.54
CA GLU A 477 -21.07 -9.22 -40.33
C GLU A 477 -21.93 -9.11 -39.06
N LEU A 478 -21.59 -8.21 -38.13
CA LEU A 478 -22.43 -7.86 -36.98
C LEU A 478 -23.81 -7.30 -37.39
N LYS A 479 -23.97 -6.77 -38.61
CA LYS A 479 -25.29 -6.34 -39.11
C LYS A 479 -26.28 -7.49 -39.31
N GLU A 480 -25.78 -8.71 -39.49
CA GLU A 480 -26.59 -9.91 -39.69
C GLU A 480 -27.18 -10.43 -38.37
N ILE A 481 -26.77 -9.85 -37.25
CA ILE A 481 -27.26 -10.20 -35.92
C ILE A 481 -28.52 -9.39 -35.60
N ASP A 482 -29.60 -10.11 -35.28
CA ASP A 482 -30.86 -9.54 -34.82
C ASP A 482 -30.66 -8.68 -33.55
N GLY A 483 -30.94 -7.39 -33.68
CA GLY A 483 -30.78 -6.39 -32.61
C GLY A 483 -29.61 -5.42 -32.79
N ILE A 484 -28.77 -5.59 -33.83
CA ILE A 484 -27.68 -4.64 -34.14
C ILE A 484 -28.11 -3.72 -35.31
N GLY A 485 -28.68 -2.56 -34.96
CA GLY A 485 -28.97 -1.49 -35.92
C GLY A 485 -27.73 -0.68 -36.32
N LYS A 486 -27.87 0.22 -37.30
CA LYS A 486 -26.76 1.06 -37.82
C LYS A 486 -25.98 1.81 -36.71
N ASN A 487 -26.69 2.41 -35.76
CA ASN A 487 -26.06 3.15 -34.66
C ASN A 487 -25.31 2.21 -33.71
N LYS A 488 -25.87 1.02 -33.45
CA LYS A 488 -25.24 0.04 -32.57
C LYS A 488 -24.00 -0.56 -33.20
N LEU A 489 -24.04 -0.81 -34.50
CA LEU A 489 -22.88 -1.25 -35.27
C LEU A 489 -21.73 -0.23 -35.20
N ALA A 490 -22.02 1.06 -35.38
CA ALA A 490 -20.99 2.10 -35.29
C ALA A 490 -20.30 2.10 -33.92
N GLN A 491 -21.07 1.99 -32.84
CA GLN A 491 -20.53 1.85 -31.48
C GLN A 491 -19.71 0.57 -31.28
N LEU A 492 -20.12 -0.56 -31.88
CA LEU A 492 -19.38 -1.81 -31.75
C LEU A 492 -18.08 -1.78 -32.56
N LYS A 493 -18.08 -1.12 -33.72
CA LYS A 493 -16.87 -0.94 -34.56
C LYS A 493 -15.80 -0.07 -33.91
N SER A 494 -16.18 0.87 -33.03
CA SER A 494 -15.20 1.65 -32.27
C SER A 494 -14.62 0.89 -31.08
N ARG A 495 -15.20 -0.27 -30.70
CA ARG A 495 -14.84 -1.02 -29.48
C ARG A 495 -14.22 -2.39 -29.75
N LEU A 496 -14.55 -2.97 -30.90
CA LEU A 496 -14.11 -4.29 -31.34
C LEU A 496 -13.15 -4.16 -32.51
N LYS A 497 -12.25 -5.12 -32.62
CA LYS A 497 -11.40 -5.35 -33.78
C LYS A 497 -11.48 -6.82 -34.21
N ILE A 498 -10.89 -7.10 -35.35
CA ILE A 498 -10.51 -8.44 -35.79
C ILE A 498 -8.98 -8.39 -35.82
N GLY A 499 -8.31 -9.45 -35.36
CA GLY A 499 -6.86 -9.51 -35.12
C GLY A 499 -5.97 -8.84 -36.18
N GLU A 500 -4.73 -8.51 -35.79
CA GLU A 500 -3.73 -7.96 -36.70
C GLU A 500 -3.33 -8.91 -37.83
#